data_AF-A0A517Y346-F1
#
_entry.id   AF-A0A517Y346-F1
#
_cell.length_a   1.000
_cell.length_b   1.000
_cell.length_c   1.000
_cell.angle_alpha   90.00
_cell.angle_beta   90.00
_cell.angle_gamma   90.00
#
_symmetry.space_group_name_H-M   'P 1'
#
loop_
_entity.id
_entity.type
_entity.pdbx_description
1 polymer ?
#
loop_
_entity_poly.entity_id
_entity_poly.type
_entity_poly.pdbx_seq_one_letter_code
_entity_poly.pdbx_strand_id
1 'polypeptide(L)'
;MSDRNLTLYLHTAGATAVPCLQALLAKGYEVSHYFLDFGGAEKRPQWAAEKDNRLFTAERLEELLGLVAMWEVRGDDWRLKDGEYERFEELLQAAPTAAPRPRW
;
A
#
# COMPACT_ATOMS: atom_id res chain seq x y z
N MET A 1 -19.28 -19.06 25.38
CA MET A 1 -18.40 -17.94 25.00
C MET A 1 -19.15 -17.13 23.97
N SER A 2 -19.47 -15.86 24.27
CA SER A 2 -20.14 -14.98 23.31
C SER A 2 -19.18 -14.76 22.14
N ASP A 3 -19.59 -15.23 20.96
CA ASP A 3 -18.95 -14.94 19.69
C ASP A 3 -19.20 -13.45 19.41
N ARG A 4 -18.32 -12.60 19.96
CA ARG A 4 -18.38 -11.18 19.67
C ARG A 4 -18.00 -11.05 18.21
N ASN A 5 -18.97 -10.66 17.39
CA ASN A 5 -18.76 -10.27 16.00
C ASN A 5 -17.94 -8.97 16.01
N LEU A 6 -16.62 -9.10 16.19
CA LEU A 6 -15.68 -8.01 16.25
C LEU A 6 -15.29 -7.65 14.82
N THR A 7 -15.59 -6.42 14.42
CA THR A 7 -15.06 -5.88 13.17
C THR A 7 -13.55 -5.65 13.31
N LEU A 8 -12.75 -6.32 12.50
CA LEU A 8 -11.32 -6.04 12.40
C LEU A 8 -11.10 -4.61 11.87
N TYR A 9 -10.33 -3.82 12.61
CA TYR A 9 -9.89 -2.49 12.19
C TYR A 9 -8.38 -2.48 12.00
N LEU A 10 -7.94 -2.36 10.75
CA LEU A 10 -6.56 -2.14 10.36
C LEU A 10 -6.47 -0.78 9.69
N HIS A 11 -5.47 0.01 10.08
CA HIS A 11 -5.15 1.27 9.43
C HIS A 11 -3.64 1.40 9.30
N THR A 12 -3.19 2.23 8.36
CA THR A 12 -1.76 2.48 8.17
C THR A 12 -1.16 3.11 9.43
N ALA A 13 -0.16 2.44 10.00
CA ALA A 13 0.52 2.85 11.23
C ALA A 13 1.92 2.22 11.27
N GLY A 14 2.79 2.64 12.19
CA GLY A 14 4.12 2.01 12.33
C GLY A 14 4.05 0.49 12.55
N ALA A 15 2.97 -0.01 13.17
CA ALA A 15 2.76 -1.44 13.40
C ALA A 15 2.42 -2.25 12.13
N THR A 16 2.01 -1.61 11.02
CA THR A 16 1.69 -2.32 9.77
C THR A 16 2.89 -2.57 8.87
N ALA A 17 4.00 -1.85 9.07
CA ALA A 17 5.20 -1.97 8.23
C ALA A 17 5.77 -3.40 8.22
N VAL A 18 6.00 -3.99 9.41
CA VAL A 18 6.57 -5.35 9.51
C VAL A 18 5.63 -6.40 8.89
N PRO A 19 4.31 -6.44 9.20
CA PRO A 19 3.37 -7.30 8.49
C PRO A 19 3.39 -7.15 6.97
N CYS A 20 3.50 -5.92 6.44
CA CYS A 20 3.58 -5.68 4.99
C CYS A 20 4.86 -6.27 4.38
N LEU A 21 6.00 -6.13 5.06
CA LEU A 21 7.24 -6.79 4.64
C LEU A 21 7.07 -8.32 4.60
N GLN A 22 6.50 -8.91 5.66
CA GLN A 22 6.27 -10.36 5.72
C GLN A 22 5.33 -10.84 4.61
N ALA A 23 4.30 -10.05 4.28
CA ALA A 23 3.38 -10.37 3.18
C ALA A 23 4.08 -10.35 1.81
N LEU A 24 4.96 -9.37 1.55
CA LEU A 24 5.77 -9.31 0.31
C LEU A 24 6.70 -10.53 0.20
N LEU A 25 7.41 -10.88 1.28
CA LEU A 25 8.28 -12.05 1.30
C LEU A 25 7.50 -13.36 1.10
N ALA A 26 6.34 -13.50 1.73
CA ALA A 26 5.46 -14.67 1.56
C ALA A 26 4.91 -14.80 0.13
N LYS A 27 4.78 -13.69 -0.60
CA LYS A 27 4.44 -13.67 -2.04
C LYS A 27 5.61 -14.03 -2.95
N GLY A 28 6.81 -14.22 -2.39
CA GLY A 28 8.03 -14.58 -3.11
C GLY A 28 8.75 -13.40 -3.76
N TYR A 29 8.54 -12.18 -3.25
CA TYR A 29 9.32 -11.02 -3.67
C TYR A 29 10.63 -10.94 -2.89
N GLU A 30 11.71 -10.60 -3.57
CA GLU A 30 12.92 -10.10 -2.93
C GLU A 30 12.71 -8.64 -2.56
N VAL A 31 12.90 -8.28 -1.27
CA VAL A 31 12.64 -6.92 -0.78
C VAL A 31 13.94 -6.28 -0.31
N SER A 32 14.20 -5.07 -0.78
CA SER A 32 15.38 -4.28 -0.39
C SER A 32 14.99 -2.88 0.08
N HIS A 33 15.85 -2.29 0.89
CA HIS A 33 15.73 -0.91 1.36
C HIS A 33 16.99 -0.14 0.98
N TYR A 34 16.78 1.05 0.44
CA TYR A 34 17.84 1.95 0.04
C TYR A 34 17.39 3.39 0.23
N PHE A 35 18.31 4.31 -0.04
CA PHE A 35 18.03 5.73 0.02
C PHE A 35 18.28 6.34 -1.35
N LEU A 36 17.31 7.10 -1.85
CA LEU A 36 17.52 7.93 -3.03
C LEU A 36 18.36 9.15 -2.66
N ASP A 37 19.42 9.36 -3.43
CA ASP A 37 20.30 10.52 -3.32
C ASP A 37 20.04 11.45 -4.51
N PHE A 38 19.47 12.62 -4.21
CA PHE A 38 19.17 13.65 -5.20
C PHE A 38 20.23 14.77 -5.22
N GLY A 39 21.42 14.53 -4.65
CA GLY A 39 22.48 15.53 -4.56
C GLY A 39 22.25 16.60 -3.49
N GLY A 40 21.34 16.34 -2.54
CA GLY A 40 21.00 17.22 -1.43
C GLY A 40 21.34 16.62 -0.07
N ALA A 41 21.09 17.37 1.01
CA ALA A 41 21.36 16.91 2.38
C ALA A 41 20.38 15.80 2.84
N GLU A 42 19.20 15.72 2.23
CA GLU A 42 18.15 14.78 2.63
C GLU A 42 18.10 13.58 1.68
N LYS A 43 18.27 12.40 2.27
CA LYS A 43 18.12 11.10 1.62
C LYS A 43 16.69 10.60 1.83
N ARG A 44 16.01 10.20 0.75
CA ARG A 44 14.65 9.66 0.86
C ARG A 44 14.66 8.15 1.01
N PRO A 45 14.06 7.59 2.08
CA PRO A 45 13.98 6.14 2.23
C PRO A 45 13.12 5.55 1.13
N GLN A 46 13.54 4.41 0.61
CA GLN A 46 12.91 3.76 -0.51
C GLN A 46 12.96 2.25 -0.31
N TRP A 47 11.81 1.61 -0.46
CA TRP A 47 11.69 0.17 -0.52
C TRP A 47 11.50 -0.27 -1.96
N ALA A 48 12.09 -1.42 -2.31
CA ALA A 48 11.87 -2.11 -3.57
C ALA A 48 11.41 -3.56 -3.33
N ALA A 49 10.50 -4.05 -4.15
CA ALA A 49 10.12 -5.45 -4.25
C ALA A 49 10.35 -5.94 -5.68
N GLU A 50 11.14 -6.99 -5.84
CA GLU A 50 11.49 -7.57 -7.15
C GLU A 50 11.04 -9.03 -7.25
N LYS A 51 10.44 -9.39 -8.39
CA LYS A 51 10.04 -10.77 -8.73
C LYS A 51 9.79 -10.89 -10.23
N ASP A 52 10.25 -11.96 -10.87
CA ASP A 52 9.96 -12.28 -12.28
C ASP A 52 10.19 -11.09 -13.24
N ASN A 53 11.35 -10.42 -13.12
CA ASN A 53 11.73 -9.21 -13.88
C ASN A 53 10.80 -8.00 -13.70
N ARG A 54 10.12 -7.90 -12.54
CA ARG A 54 9.26 -6.77 -12.19
C ARG A 54 9.78 -6.12 -10.93
N LEU A 55 9.84 -4.80 -10.95
CA LEU A 55 10.32 -3.97 -9.85
C LEU A 55 9.23 -2.99 -9.45
N PHE A 56 8.88 -2.99 -8.17
CA PHE A 56 7.96 -2.03 -7.55
C PHE A 56 8.71 -1.25 -6.49
N THR A 57 8.45 0.05 -6.37
CA THR A 57 9.15 0.92 -5.41
C THR A 57 8.18 1.86 -4.72
N ALA A 58 8.25 1.97 -3.39
CA ALA A 58 7.55 3.01 -2.62
C ALA A 58 8.35 3.47 -1.37
N GLU A 59 8.03 4.65 -0.83
CA GLU A 59 8.69 5.17 0.39
C GLU A 59 8.27 4.35 1.63
N ARG A 60 7.11 3.70 1.57
CA ARG A 60 6.55 2.87 2.66
C ARG A 60 6.21 1.46 2.22
N LEU A 61 6.37 0.51 3.14
CA LEU A 61 6.01 -0.90 2.90
C LEU A 61 4.52 -1.11 2.65
N GLU A 62 3.63 -0.31 3.25
CA GLU A 62 2.19 -0.39 2.97
C GLU A 62 1.86 0.02 1.54
N GLU A 63 2.50 1.07 1.05
CA GLU A 63 2.35 1.55 -0.34
C GLU A 63 2.94 0.55 -1.33
N LEU A 64 4.12 0.00 -1.02
CA LEU A 64 4.76 -1.01 -1.86
C LEU A 64 3.89 -2.26 -2.00
N LEU A 65 3.32 -2.76 -0.89
CA LEU A 65 2.36 -3.87 -0.92
C LEU A 65 1.09 -3.50 -1.71
N GLY A 66 0.62 -2.25 -1.61
CA GLY A 66 -0.51 -1.74 -2.39
C GLY A 66 -0.24 -1.77 -3.90
N LEU A 67 0.95 -1.33 -4.34
CA LEU A 67 1.36 -1.37 -5.75
C LEU A 67 1.46 -2.80 -6.28
N VAL A 68 2.09 -3.69 -5.51
CA VAL A 68 2.17 -5.12 -5.85
C VAL A 68 0.77 -5.73 -5.97
N ALA A 69 -0.09 -5.52 -4.99
CA ALA A 69 -1.46 -6.05 -5.01
C ALA A 69 -2.29 -5.49 -6.18
N MET A 70 -2.14 -4.21 -6.49
CA MET A 70 -2.81 -3.58 -7.64
C MET A 70 -2.35 -4.22 -8.95
N TRP A 71 -1.05 -4.42 -9.14
CA TRP A 71 -0.51 -5.07 -10.32
C TRP A 71 -0.88 -6.56 -10.38
N GLU A 72 -0.90 -7.30 -9.27
CA GLU A 72 -1.33 -8.71 -9.26
C GLU A 72 -2.79 -8.87 -9.76
N VAL A 73 -3.65 -7.87 -9.51
CA VAL A 73 -5.04 -7.88 -9.98
C VAL A 73 -5.16 -7.45 -11.45
N ARG A 74 -4.42 -6.41 -11.86
CA ARG A 74 -4.59 -5.77 -13.17
C ARG A 74 -3.60 -6.25 -14.24
N GLY A 75 -2.51 -6.88 -13.83
CA GLY A 75 -1.40 -7.29 -14.69
C GLY A 75 -0.75 -6.10 -15.42
N ASP A 76 -0.28 -6.34 -16.63
CA ASP A 76 0.41 -5.33 -17.44
C ASP A 76 -0.54 -4.22 -17.93
N ASP A 77 -1.85 -4.42 -17.82
CA ASP A 77 -2.91 -3.45 -18.10
C ASP A 77 -3.32 -2.66 -16.84
N TRP A 78 -2.34 -2.39 -15.97
CA TRP A 78 -2.54 -1.71 -14.68
C TRP A 78 -2.98 -0.25 -14.80
N ARG A 79 -2.79 0.37 -15.97
CA ARG A 79 -3.07 1.79 -16.20
C ARG A 79 -4.56 2.10 -16.05
N LEU A 80 -4.84 3.37 -15.79
CA LEU A 80 -6.19 3.92 -15.72
C LEU A 80 -6.95 3.61 -17.02
N LYS A 81 -8.21 3.18 -16.88
CA LYS A 81 -9.15 2.92 -17.98
C LYS A 81 -10.24 3.98 -18.02
N ASP A 82 -10.88 4.12 -19.17
CA ASP A 82 -11.98 5.06 -19.36
C ASP A 82 -13.09 4.85 -18.32
N GLY A 83 -13.56 5.93 -17.69
CA GLY A 83 -14.60 5.88 -16.67
C GLY A 83 -14.10 5.62 -15.23
N GLU A 84 -12.87 5.14 -15.04
CA GLU A 84 -12.34 4.83 -13.70
C GLU A 84 -12.04 6.10 -12.89
N TYR A 85 -11.66 7.19 -13.56
CA TYR A 85 -11.35 8.46 -12.89
C TYR A 85 -12.62 9.15 -12.37
N GLU A 86 -13.69 9.15 -13.16
CA GLU A 86 -14.99 9.68 -12.78
C GLU A 86 -15.50 8.95 -11.53
N ARG A 87 -15.35 7.63 -11.48
CA ARG A 87 -15.71 6.85 -10.30
C ARG A 87 -14.87 7.21 -9.07
N PHE A 88 -13.58 7.48 -9.25
CA PHE A 88 -12.71 7.94 -8.17
C PHE A 88 -13.15 9.31 -7.63
N GLU A 89 -13.46 10.26 -8.51
CA GLU A 89 -13.94 11.59 -8.14
C GLU A 89 -15.29 11.55 -7.42
N GLU A 90 -16.24 10.73 -7.88
CA GLU A 90 -17.52 10.52 -7.20
C GLU A 90 -17.34 10.08 -5.74
N LEU A 91 -16.37 9.17 -5.48
CA LEU A 91 -16.09 8.70 -4.13
C LEU A 91 -15.47 9.78 -3.25
N LEU A 92 -14.61 10.64 -3.81
CA LEU A 92 -14.05 11.78 -3.09
C LEU A 92 -15.12 12.81 -2.73
N GLN A 93 -16.05 13.10 -3.65
CA GLN A 93 -17.12 14.07 -3.45
C GLN A 93 -18.21 13.56 -2.50
N ALA A 94 -18.51 12.27 -2.52
CA ALA A 94 -19.48 11.65 -1.62
C ALA A 94 -18.95 11.42 -0.20
N ALA A 95 -17.67 11.68 0.07
CA ALA A 95 -17.03 11.36 1.34
C ALA A 95 -17.67 12.17 2.50
N PRO A 96 -18.37 11.51 3.44
CA PRO A 96 -18.95 12.21 4.57
C PRO A 96 -17.85 12.63 5.56
N THR A 97 -17.98 13.82 6.13
CA THR A 97 -17.14 14.22 7.27
C THR A 97 -17.50 13.35 8.48
N ALA A 98 -16.62 12.45 8.87
CA ALA A 98 -16.79 11.61 10.05
C ALA A 98 -15.90 12.07 11.21
N ALA A 99 -16.41 11.99 12.44
CA ALA A 99 -15.58 12.15 13.63
C ALA A 99 -14.53 11.02 13.72
N PRO A 100 -13.36 11.24 14.34
CA PRO A 100 -12.36 10.20 14.54
C PRO A 100 -13.00 9.01 15.27
N ARG A 101 -12.82 7.79 14.74
CA ARG A 101 -13.29 6.60 15.47
C ARG A 101 -12.50 6.46 16.77
N PRO A 102 -13.15 6.12 17.90
CA PRO A 102 -12.46 5.95 19.17
C PRO A 102 -11.36 4.89 19.04
N ARG A 103 -10.18 5.21 19.57
CA ARG A 103 -9.09 4.23 19.74
C ARG A 103 -9.48 3.33 20.91
N TRP A 104 -9.74 2.06 20.62
CA TRP A 104 -10.01 1.03 21.63
C TRP A 104 -8.72 0.59 22.31
#